data_AF-A0A357R3J7-F1
#
_entry.id   AF-A0A357R3J7-F1
#
_cell.length_a   1.000
_cell.length_b   1.000
_cell.length_c   1.000
_cell.angle_alpha   90.00
_cell.angle_beta   90.00
_cell.angle_gamma   90.00
#
_symmetry.space_group_name_H-M   'P 1'
#
loop_
_entity.id
_entity.type
_entity.pdbx_description
1 polymer ?
#
loop_
_entity_poly.entity_id
_entity_poly.type
_entity_poly.pdbx_seq_one_letter_code
_entity_poly.pdbx_strand_id
1 'polypeptide(L)'
;MKRKKSKNKLDKINALLTDPFIARHVPETMEYEPENLWKMLRKHSVVYVKPVKEHMGLGIIRVKKLSDARYEIISDNYQQHVRATQLVSELRALLGDTAYFLQQGIDLATYRNCPFDIRMVLQKPNQVWRLTLTSAKVAQKENAVVTNVARGAKDYPLQDILQKYDQR
;
A
#
# COMPACT_ATOMS: atom_id res chain seq x y z
N MET A 1 -19.99 -20.65 15.89
CA MET A 1 -19.55 -19.24 15.75
C MET A 1 -19.58 -18.85 14.28
N LYS A 2 -20.51 -17.99 13.84
CA LYS A 2 -20.57 -17.55 12.43
C LYS A 2 -19.37 -16.65 12.13
N ARG A 3 -18.50 -17.03 11.17
CA ARG A 3 -17.39 -16.20 10.69
C ARG A 3 -17.96 -14.90 10.12
N LYS A 4 -17.71 -13.76 10.78
CA LYS A 4 -17.96 -12.43 10.21
C LYS A 4 -16.99 -12.24 9.04
N LYS A 5 -17.48 -12.31 7.80
CA LYS A 5 -16.67 -11.93 6.63
C LYS A 5 -16.38 -10.43 6.75
N SER A 6 -15.10 -10.07 6.78
CA SER A 6 -14.66 -8.68 6.59
C SER A 6 -15.22 -8.18 5.26
N LYS A 7 -15.89 -7.02 5.27
CA LYS A 7 -16.58 -6.46 4.10
C LYS A 7 -15.69 -5.51 3.31
N ASN A 8 -14.70 -4.89 3.95
CA ASN A 8 -13.79 -3.96 3.30
C ASN A 8 -12.35 -4.01 3.89
N LYS A 9 -11.43 -3.23 3.32
CA LYS A 9 -10.02 -3.18 3.77
C LYS A 9 -9.84 -2.63 5.18
N LEU A 10 -10.63 -1.64 5.58
CA LEU A 10 -10.54 -1.03 6.92
C LEU A 10 -10.93 -2.04 8.01
N ASP A 11 -11.94 -2.89 7.79
CA ASP A 11 -12.31 -3.97 8.72
C ASP A 11 -11.11 -4.90 9.01
N LYS A 12 -10.29 -5.19 7.98
CA LYS A 12 -9.11 -6.06 8.13
C LYS A 12 -8.03 -5.37 8.95
N ILE A 13 -7.79 -4.09 8.68
CA ILE A 13 -6.83 -3.27 9.42
C ILE A 13 -7.26 -3.20 10.89
N ASN A 14 -8.52 -2.87 11.16
CA ASN A 14 -9.06 -2.82 12.51
C ASN A 14 -8.91 -4.15 13.26
N ALA A 15 -9.09 -5.29 12.59
CA ALA A 15 -8.87 -6.60 13.18
C ALA A 15 -7.38 -6.88 13.50
N LEU A 16 -6.44 -6.34 12.72
CA LEU A 16 -5.00 -6.45 13.03
C LEU A 16 -4.62 -5.54 14.21
N LEU A 17 -5.25 -4.37 14.30
CA LEU A 17 -4.97 -3.39 15.37
C LEU A 17 -5.44 -3.86 16.75
N THR A 18 -6.27 -4.90 16.86
CA THR A 18 -6.68 -5.44 18.16
C THR A 18 -5.57 -6.19 18.89
N ASP A 19 -4.51 -6.61 18.18
CA ASP A 19 -3.36 -7.30 18.75
C ASP A 19 -2.18 -6.32 18.93
N PRO A 20 -1.70 -6.05 20.16
CA PRO A 20 -0.63 -5.07 20.41
C PRO A 20 0.74 -5.42 19.79
N PHE A 21 1.00 -6.70 19.55
CA PHE A 21 2.21 -7.13 18.88
C PHE A 21 2.12 -6.85 17.38
N ILE A 22 0.98 -7.12 16.75
CA ILE A 22 0.77 -6.85 15.32
C ILE A 22 0.60 -5.34 15.06
N ALA A 23 -0.14 -4.63 15.91
CA ALA A 23 -0.53 -3.24 15.70
C ALA A 23 0.66 -2.30 15.48
N ARG A 24 1.78 -2.52 16.18
CA ARG A 24 3.01 -1.73 16.02
C ARG A 24 3.65 -1.84 14.63
N HIS A 25 3.30 -2.88 13.87
CA HIS A 25 3.80 -3.14 12.52
C HIS A 25 2.79 -2.78 11.43
N VAL A 26 1.58 -2.32 11.81
CA VAL A 26 0.55 -1.88 10.86
C VAL A 26 0.85 -0.41 10.51
N PRO A 27 1.02 -0.06 9.21
CA PRO A 27 1.19 1.33 8.80
C PRO A 27 0.01 2.19 9.23
N GLU A 28 0.31 3.42 9.67
CA GLU A 28 -0.73 4.36 10.10
C GLU A 28 -1.77 4.55 9.01
N THR A 29 -3.04 4.49 9.40
CA THR A 29 -4.17 4.46 8.48
C THR A 29 -5.24 5.44 8.97
N MET A 30 -5.79 6.24 8.06
CA MET A 30 -6.89 7.18 8.32
C MET A 30 -7.92 7.11 7.20
N GLU A 31 -9.17 7.45 7.47
CA GLU A 31 -10.14 7.68 6.40
C GLU A 31 -9.71 8.88 5.53
N TYR A 32 -10.03 8.81 4.23
CA TYR A 32 -9.72 9.91 3.34
C TYR A 32 -10.65 11.09 3.63
N GLU A 33 -10.05 12.16 4.13
CA GLU A 33 -10.60 13.50 4.16
C GLU A 33 -9.46 14.48 3.84
N PRO A 34 -9.70 15.64 3.22
CA PRO A 34 -8.66 16.63 2.93
C PRO A 34 -7.80 16.97 4.15
N GLU A 35 -8.41 17.13 5.31
CA GLU A 35 -7.73 17.47 6.56
C GLU A 35 -6.84 16.31 7.04
N ASN A 36 -7.32 15.07 6.86
CA ASN A 36 -6.55 13.87 7.20
C ASN A 36 -5.38 13.66 6.23
N LEU A 37 -5.55 14.00 4.95
CA LEU A 37 -4.48 13.99 3.97
C LEU A 37 -3.34 14.91 4.41
N TRP A 38 -3.66 16.14 4.80
CA TRP A 38 -2.67 17.09 5.31
C TRP A 38 -2.03 16.62 6.61
N LYS A 39 -2.80 16.04 7.54
CA LYS A 39 -2.25 15.44 8.77
C LYS A 39 -1.23 14.34 8.44
N MET A 40 -1.59 13.42 7.56
CA MET A 40 -0.71 12.32 7.14
C MET A 40 0.54 12.84 6.42
N LEU A 41 0.43 13.81 5.50
CA LEU A 41 1.56 14.37 4.75
C LEU A 41 2.49 15.26 5.59
N ARG A 42 2.04 15.73 6.75
CA ARG A 42 2.93 16.39 7.73
C ARG A 42 3.81 15.38 8.46
N LYS A 43 3.29 14.18 8.71
CA LYS A 43 3.99 13.13 9.47
C LYS A 43 4.83 12.21 8.57
N HIS A 44 4.35 11.97 7.35
CA HIS A 44 4.92 10.99 6.43
C HIS A 44 5.26 11.64 5.09
N SER A 45 6.43 11.33 4.55
CA SER A 45 6.88 11.81 3.22
C SER A 45 6.10 11.18 2.07
N VAL A 46 5.53 9.99 2.29
CA VAL A 46 4.73 9.25 1.32
C VAL A 46 3.43 8.80 1.97
N VAL A 47 2.31 9.04 1.28
CA VAL A 47 0.98 8.59 1.68
C VAL A 47 0.33 7.90 0.48
N TYR A 48 -0.17 6.70 0.69
CA TYR A 48 -0.98 5.99 -0.30
C TYR A 48 -2.46 6.26 -0.06
N VAL A 49 -3.16 6.68 -1.10
CA VAL A 49 -4.62 6.83 -1.14
C VAL A 49 -5.17 5.57 -1.80
N LYS A 50 -5.88 4.76 -1.03
CA LYS A 50 -6.32 3.42 -1.43
C LYS A 50 -7.85 3.31 -1.42
N PRO A 51 -8.49 2.76 -2.46
CA PRO A 51 -9.93 2.59 -2.48
C PRO A 51 -10.36 1.55 -1.44
N VAL A 52 -11.49 1.76 -0.78
CA VAL A 52 -11.96 0.93 0.35
C VAL A 52 -12.34 -0.49 -0.09
N LYS A 53 -12.94 -0.62 -1.28
CA LYS A 53 -13.52 -1.88 -1.78
C LYS A 53 -12.72 -2.57 -2.90
N GLU A 54 -11.93 -1.82 -3.69
CA GLU A 54 -11.26 -2.41 -4.85
C GLU A 54 -10.17 -3.43 -4.52
N HIS A 55 -9.87 -4.29 -5.48
CA HIS A 55 -8.84 -5.32 -5.39
C HIS A 55 -7.77 -5.14 -6.47
N MET A 56 -6.79 -6.06 -6.51
CA MET A 56 -5.76 -6.12 -7.55
C MET A 56 -4.82 -4.90 -7.68
N GLY A 57 -4.89 -3.95 -6.76
CA GLY A 57 -4.06 -2.73 -6.80
C GLY A 57 -4.65 -1.61 -7.67
N LEU A 58 -5.87 -1.80 -8.17
CA LEU A 58 -6.58 -0.78 -8.95
C LEU A 58 -6.90 0.45 -8.09
N GLY A 59 -6.79 1.62 -8.70
CA GLY A 59 -7.10 2.90 -8.09
C GLY A 59 -6.15 3.32 -6.97
N ILE A 60 -5.05 2.62 -6.72
CA ILE A 60 -4.09 3.06 -5.70
C ILE A 60 -3.31 4.26 -6.23
N ILE A 61 -3.34 5.35 -5.47
CA ILE A 61 -2.61 6.58 -5.77
C ILE A 61 -1.52 6.75 -4.71
N ARG A 62 -0.30 7.07 -5.13
CA ARG A 62 0.78 7.50 -4.24
C ARG A 62 0.90 9.01 -4.28
N VAL A 63 0.87 9.64 -3.11
CA VAL A 63 1.18 11.05 -2.92
C VAL A 63 2.52 11.13 -2.19
N LYS A 64 3.51 11.77 -2.83
CA LYS A 64 4.84 11.98 -2.26
C LYS A 64 5.08 13.47 -2.03
N LYS A 65 5.46 13.84 -0.82
CA LYS A 65 5.91 15.20 -0.50
C LYS A 65 7.31 15.41 -1.07
N LEU A 66 7.47 16.43 -1.91
CA LEU A 66 8.76 16.83 -2.49
C LEU A 66 9.36 18.01 -1.72
N SER A 67 8.51 18.93 -1.27
CA SER A 67 8.81 20.02 -0.33
C SER A 67 7.52 20.44 0.37
N ASP A 68 7.55 21.44 1.25
CA ASP A 68 6.34 21.97 1.90
C ASP A 68 5.32 22.55 0.90
N ALA A 69 5.76 22.98 -0.28
CA ALA A 69 4.91 23.59 -1.29
C ALA A 69 4.64 22.69 -2.53
N ARG A 70 5.30 21.53 -2.64
CA ARG A 70 5.26 20.68 -3.84
C ARG A 70 5.06 19.21 -3.50
N TYR A 71 4.18 18.58 -4.27
CA TYR A 71 3.82 17.17 -4.13
C TYR A 71 3.85 16.48 -5.50
N GLU A 72 4.13 15.19 -5.49
CA GLU A 72 3.98 14.30 -6.64
C GLU A 72 2.80 13.37 -6.41
N ILE A 73 1.93 13.26 -7.40
CA ILE A 73 0.83 12.30 -7.43
C ILE A 73 1.16 11.28 -8.53
N ILE A 74 1.16 10.00 -8.19
CA ILE A 74 1.33 8.91 -9.14
C ILE A 74 0.18 7.91 -8.98
N SER A 75 -0.46 7.58 -10.09
CA SER A 75 -1.42 6.49 -10.27
C SER A 75 -1.04 5.72 -11.55
N ASP A 76 -1.74 4.63 -11.84
CA ASP A 76 -1.41 3.69 -12.93
C ASP A 76 -0.90 4.35 -14.22
N ASN A 77 -1.67 5.29 -14.79
CA ASN A 77 -1.34 6.02 -16.01
C ASN A 77 -1.30 7.55 -15.79
N TYR A 78 -1.11 7.99 -14.56
CA TYR A 78 -1.12 9.41 -14.19
C TYR A 78 0.09 9.72 -13.33
N GLN A 79 0.86 10.73 -13.72
CA GLN A 79 1.96 11.26 -12.92
C GLN A 79 1.99 12.78 -13.08
N GLN A 80 1.84 13.50 -11.98
CA GLN A 80 1.86 14.95 -12.00
C GLN A 80 2.54 15.50 -10.74
N HIS A 81 3.28 16.60 -10.93
CA HIS A 81 3.75 17.41 -9.82
C HIS A 81 2.82 18.60 -9.65
N VAL A 82 2.36 18.79 -8.42
CA VAL A 82 1.34 19.80 -8.09
C VAL A 82 1.86 20.71 -6.97
N ARG A 83 1.34 21.93 -6.93
CA ARG A 83 1.51 22.80 -5.76
C ARG A 83 0.60 22.32 -4.63
N ALA A 84 0.96 22.67 -3.39
CA ALA A 84 0.15 22.36 -2.21
C ALA A 84 -1.32 22.82 -2.39
N THR A 85 -1.51 24.00 -2.95
CA THR A 85 -2.84 24.59 -3.22
C THR A 85 -3.69 23.80 -4.21
N GLN A 86 -3.08 22.96 -5.05
CA GLN A 86 -3.76 22.17 -6.09
C GLN A 86 -3.94 20.70 -5.70
N LEU A 87 -3.23 20.23 -4.66
CA LEU A 87 -3.18 18.81 -4.31
C LEU A 87 -4.57 18.21 -4.05
N VAL A 88 -5.39 18.88 -3.25
CA VAL A 88 -6.72 18.38 -2.87
C VAL A 88 -7.67 18.36 -4.07
N SER A 89 -7.65 19.39 -4.92
CA SER A 89 -8.51 19.44 -6.11
C SER A 89 -8.12 18.37 -7.13
N GLU A 90 -6.83 18.18 -7.38
CA GLU A 90 -6.30 17.17 -8.30
C GLU A 90 -6.62 15.75 -7.80
N LEU A 91 -6.45 15.50 -6.50
CA LEU A 91 -6.85 14.22 -5.92
C LEU A 91 -8.37 14.01 -6.05
N ARG A 92 -9.21 14.98 -5.71
CA ARG A 92 -10.67 14.84 -5.84
C ARG A 92 -11.08 14.47 -7.27
N ALA A 93 -10.45 15.06 -8.28
CA ALA A 93 -10.71 14.71 -9.68
C ALA A 93 -10.36 13.25 -10.00
N LEU A 94 -9.30 12.69 -9.39
CA LEU A 94 -8.92 11.29 -9.57
C LEU A 94 -9.79 10.31 -8.78
N LEU A 95 -10.27 10.70 -7.59
CA LEU A 95 -11.03 9.81 -6.71
C LEU A 95 -12.50 9.67 -7.16
N GLY A 96 -13.09 10.73 -7.73
CA GLY A 96 -14.51 10.79 -8.02
C GLY A 96 -15.36 10.55 -6.76
N ASP A 97 -16.46 9.81 -6.90
CA ASP A 97 -17.37 9.47 -5.80
C ASP A 97 -16.96 8.20 -5.03
N THR A 98 -15.80 7.62 -5.36
CA THR A 98 -15.36 6.38 -4.72
C THR A 98 -14.81 6.66 -3.32
N ALA A 99 -15.12 5.79 -2.36
CA ALA A 99 -14.59 5.89 -1.00
C ALA A 99 -13.13 5.42 -0.93
N TYR A 100 -12.27 6.22 -0.30
CA TYR A 100 -10.85 5.96 -0.12
C TYR A 100 -10.42 6.04 1.36
N PHE A 101 -9.25 5.49 1.64
CA PHE A 101 -8.53 5.69 2.89
C PHE A 101 -7.07 6.02 2.61
N LEU A 102 -6.43 6.65 3.58
CA LEU A 102 -5.03 7.03 3.58
C LEU A 102 -4.22 5.99 4.34
N GLN A 103 -3.05 5.66 3.84
CA GLN A 103 -2.11 4.79 4.52
C GLN A 103 -0.69 5.31 4.38
N GLN A 104 0.05 5.30 5.48
CA GLN A 104 1.47 5.61 5.52
C GLN A 104 2.23 4.79 4.46
N GLY A 105 3.07 5.46 3.68
CA GLY A 105 4.06 4.81 2.83
C GLY A 105 5.16 4.19 3.67
N ILE A 106 5.60 2.99 3.26
CA ILE A 106 6.73 2.30 3.85
C ILE A 106 7.85 2.23 2.82
N ASP A 107 9.09 2.34 3.29
CA ASP A 107 10.26 2.15 2.46
C ASP A 107 10.43 0.65 2.20
N LEU A 108 9.97 0.22 1.03
CA LEU A 108 10.05 -1.17 0.62
C LEU A 108 11.49 -1.54 0.30
N ALA A 109 11.90 -2.74 0.72
CA ALA A 109 13.12 -3.35 0.21
C ALA A 109 13.05 -3.49 -1.31
N THR A 110 14.21 -3.39 -1.96
CA THR A 110 14.30 -3.53 -3.42
C THR A 110 15.06 -4.78 -3.82
N TYR A 111 14.76 -5.25 -5.03
CA TYR A 111 15.56 -6.23 -5.76
C TYR A 111 15.82 -5.70 -7.16
N ARG A 112 17.10 -5.44 -7.48
CA ARG A 112 17.52 -4.75 -8.71
C ARG A 112 16.84 -3.39 -8.82
N ASN A 113 16.89 -2.62 -7.74
CA ASN A 113 16.25 -1.32 -7.53
C ASN A 113 14.71 -1.31 -7.65
N CYS A 114 14.06 -2.46 -7.87
CA CYS A 114 12.62 -2.56 -7.96
C CYS A 114 12.01 -2.96 -6.62
N PRO A 115 11.01 -2.21 -6.08
CA PRO A 115 10.40 -2.53 -4.80
C PRO A 115 9.69 -3.88 -4.84
N PHE A 116 9.67 -4.58 -3.71
CA PHE A 116 8.92 -5.84 -3.59
C PHE A 116 8.14 -5.95 -2.28
N ASP A 117 7.06 -6.73 -2.31
CA ASP A 117 6.36 -7.21 -1.11
C ASP A 117 6.52 -8.71 -0.94
N ILE A 118 6.46 -9.17 0.31
CA ILE A 118 6.50 -10.60 0.64
C ILE A 118 5.08 -11.11 0.79
N ARG A 119 4.78 -12.20 0.08
CA ARG A 119 3.55 -12.96 0.22
C ARG A 119 3.81 -14.24 1.01
N MET A 120 3.11 -14.39 2.13
CA MET A 120 3.08 -15.64 2.89
C MET A 120 1.66 -16.21 2.82
N VAL A 121 1.55 -17.48 2.42
CA VAL A 121 0.27 -18.21 2.36
C VAL A 121 0.25 -19.24 3.47
N LEU A 122 -0.75 -19.11 4.34
CA LEU A 122 -1.03 -20.10 5.38
C LEU A 122 -2.31 -20.86 5.03
N GLN A 123 -2.28 -22.17 5.21
CA GLN A 123 -3.44 -23.05 5.13
C GLN A 123 -3.74 -23.63 6.51
N LYS A 124 -4.99 -24.01 6.77
CA LYS A 124 -5.41 -24.54 8.09
C LYS A 124 -5.87 -26.01 8.03
N PRO A 125 -5.02 -26.97 7.60
CA PRO A 125 -5.39 -28.38 7.66
C PRO A 125 -5.58 -28.82 9.11
N ASN A 126 -6.62 -29.61 9.38
CA ASN A 126 -6.89 -30.17 10.72
C ASN A 126 -6.84 -29.14 11.86
N GLN A 127 -7.37 -27.93 11.62
CA GLN A 127 -7.37 -26.81 12.58
C GLN A 127 -6.01 -26.26 13.01
N VAL A 128 -4.92 -26.64 12.32
CA VAL A 128 -3.58 -26.10 12.58
C VAL A 128 -3.14 -25.25 11.40
N TRP A 129 -2.75 -24.00 11.64
CA TRP A 129 -2.19 -23.15 10.60
C TRP A 129 -0.79 -23.65 10.20
N ARG A 130 -0.56 -23.79 8.91
CA ARG A 130 0.73 -24.18 8.32
C ARG A 130 1.11 -23.20 7.22
N LEU A 131 2.37 -22.77 7.20
CA LEU A 131 2.94 -22.01 6.09
C LEU A 131 3.14 -22.95 4.91
N THR A 132 2.55 -22.62 3.76
CA THR A 132 2.56 -23.49 2.57
C THR A 132 3.23 -22.86 1.36
N LEU A 133 3.32 -21.53 1.32
CA LEU A 133 4.03 -20.82 0.26
C LEU A 133 4.60 -19.51 0.79
N THR A 134 5.82 -19.20 0.38
CA THR A 134 6.40 -17.87 0.50
C THR A 134 6.86 -17.41 -0.87
N SER A 135 6.61 -16.16 -1.20
CA SER A 135 7.08 -15.56 -2.44
C SER A 135 7.32 -14.07 -2.28
N ALA A 136 8.12 -13.50 -3.17
CA ALA A 136 8.39 -12.08 -3.24
C ALA A 136 7.86 -11.55 -4.58
N LYS A 137 7.02 -10.51 -4.50
CA LYS A 137 6.42 -9.87 -5.68
C LYS A 137 7.19 -8.61 -6.01
N VAL A 138 8.06 -8.71 -7.01
CA VAL A 138 8.94 -7.62 -7.43
C VAL A 138 8.23 -6.78 -8.48
N ALA A 139 8.13 -5.47 -8.23
CA ALA A 139 7.55 -4.53 -9.18
C ALA A 139 8.30 -4.50 -10.53
N GLN A 140 7.62 -4.03 -11.57
CA GLN A 140 8.23 -3.95 -12.91
C GLN A 140 9.28 -2.84 -13.07
N LYS A 141 9.23 -1.81 -12.23
CA LYS A 141 10.08 -0.62 -12.31
C LYS A 141 10.29 -0.01 -10.93
N GLU A 142 11.38 0.73 -10.76
CA GLU A 142 11.81 1.30 -9.48
C GLU A 142 10.75 2.21 -8.84
N ASN A 143 10.06 3.02 -9.64
CA ASN A 143 9.10 4.00 -9.15
C ASN A 143 7.65 3.47 -9.08
N ALA A 144 7.44 2.16 -9.22
CA ALA A 144 6.11 1.57 -9.23
C ALA A 144 5.30 1.90 -7.96
N VAL A 145 4.00 2.14 -8.15
CA VAL A 145 3.05 2.38 -7.04
C VAL A 145 2.63 1.07 -6.39
N VAL A 146 2.56 0.00 -7.18
CA VAL A 146 2.08 -1.32 -6.76
C VAL A 146 3.04 -2.44 -7.21
N THR A 147 3.09 -3.49 -6.42
CA THR A 147 3.87 -4.72 -6.62
C THR A 147 2.97 -5.90 -7.00
N ASN A 148 1.76 -5.63 -7.51
CA ASN A 148 0.80 -6.70 -7.80
C ASN A 148 1.10 -7.39 -9.14
N VAL A 149 1.07 -8.73 -9.15
CA VAL A 149 1.25 -9.57 -10.35
C VAL A 149 0.20 -9.25 -11.42
N ALA A 150 -1.04 -8.95 -11.01
CA ALA A 150 -2.09 -8.50 -11.94
C ALA A 150 -1.77 -7.16 -12.64
N ARG A 151 -0.80 -6.41 -12.10
CA ARG A 151 -0.28 -5.15 -12.65
C ARG A 151 1.14 -5.33 -13.22
N GLY A 152 1.51 -6.59 -13.48
CA GLY A 152 2.74 -6.95 -14.17
C GLY A 152 3.95 -7.26 -13.28
N ALA A 153 3.83 -7.18 -11.95
CA ALA A 153 4.91 -7.60 -11.05
C ALA A 153 5.28 -9.07 -11.27
N LYS A 154 6.55 -9.40 -11.05
CA LYS A 154 7.08 -10.76 -11.20
C LYS A 154 7.11 -11.45 -9.84
N ASP A 155 6.67 -12.70 -9.80
CA ASP A 155 6.66 -13.52 -8.59
C ASP A 155 7.94 -14.37 -8.53
N TYR A 156 8.65 -14.31 -7.42
CA TYR A 156 9.91 -15.00 -7.19
C TYR A 156 9.85 -15.85 -5.92
N PRO A 157 10.59 -16.97 -5.84
CA PRO A 157 10.83 -17.63 -4.56
C PRO A 157 11.47 -16.65 -3.57
N LEU A 158 10.91 -16.54 -2.37
CA LEU A 158 11.37 -15.54 -1.39
C LEU A 158 12.86 -15.71 -1.05
N GLN A 159 13.31 -16.96 -0.91
CA GLN A 159 14.69 -17.29 -0.58
C GLN A 159 15.71 -16.73 -1.60
N ASP A 160 15.35 -16.70 -2.89
CA ASP A 160 16.23 -16.21 -3.94
C ASP A 160 16.43 -14.68 -3.84
N ILE A 161 15.36 -13.99 -3.44
CA ILE A 161 15.37 -12.53 -3.26
C ILE A 161 16.10 -12.16 -1.97
N LEU A 162 15.87 -12.87 -0.87
CA LEU A 162 16.49 -12.55 0.42
C LEU A 162 18.02 -12.69 0.42
N GLN A 163 18.60 -13.42 -0.53
CA GLN A 163 20.06 -13.52 -0.70
C GLN A 163 20.68 -12.35 -1.49
N LYS A 164 19.87 -11.59 -2.23
CA LYS A 164 20.32 -10.67 -3.28
C LYS A 164 19.61 -9.32 -3.29
N TYR A 165 18.84 -9.02 -2.25
CA TYR A 165 18.12 -7.76 -2.16
C TYR A 165 19.13 -6.61 -2.04
N ASP A 166 18.85 -5.54 -2.76
CA ASP A 166 19.52 -4.26 -2.58
C ASP A 166 18.63 -3.42 -1.65
N GLN A 167 19.08 -3.17 -0.43
CA GLN A 167 18.47 -2.16 0.44
C GLN A 167 19.13 -0.81 0.15
N ARG A 168 18.31 0.23 0.05
CA ARG A 168 18.76 1.63 0.08
C ARG A 168 18.91 2.11 1.52
#